data_AF-A0A951R862-F1
#
_entry.id   AF-A0A951R862-F1
#
_cell.length_a   1.000
_cell.length_b   1.000
_cell.length_c   1.000
_cell.angle_alpha   90.00
_cell.angle_beta   90.00
_cell.angle_gamma   90.00
#
_symmetry.space_group_name_H-M   'P 1'
#
loop_
_entity.id
_entity.type
_entity.pdbx_description
1 polymer ?
#
loop_
_entity_poly.entity_id
_entity_poly.type
_entity_poly.pdbx_seq_one_letter_code
_entity_poly.pdbx_strand_id
1 'polypeptide(L)' 'MWRTIRKSIQISLLIFLAGGLLVAGLIYYFSRDLPGLEELERFEPDIVSTVYASDGSVLTEFGI' A
#
# COMPACT_ATOMS: atom_id res chain seq x y z
N MET A 1 -34.90 -32.39 -10.23
CA MET A 1 -34.04 -31.45 -11.00
C MET A 1 -34.13 -30.00 -10.52
N TRP A 2 -35.33 -29.43 -10.31
CA TRP A 2 -35.49 -28.02 -9.90
C TRP A 2 -34.87 -27.65 -8.54
N ARG A 3 -34.86 -28.58 -7.58
CA ARG A 3 -34.30 -28.38 -6.23
C ARG A 3 -32.78 -28.26 -6.21
N THR A 4 -32.06 -28.91 -7.14
CA THR A 4 -30.60 -28.84 -7.23
C THR A 4 -30.15 -27.56 -7.91
N ILE A 5 -30.87 -27.13 -8.97
CA ILE A 5 -30.61 -25.87 -9.68
C ILE A 5 -30.72 -24.67 -8.72
N ARG A 6 -31.77 -24.60 -7.91
CA ARG A 6 -31.95 -23.50 -6.94
C ARG A 6 -30.82 -23.46 -5.90
N LYS A 7 -30.37 -24.63 -5.44
CA LYS A 7 -29.24 -24.73 -4.49
C LYS A 7 -27.92 -24.30 -5.13
N SER A 8 -27.65 -24.70 -6.37
CA SER A 8 -26.44 -24.27 -7.08
C SER A 8 -26.38 -22.75 -7.23
N ILE A 9 -27.49 -22.09 -7.60
CA ILE A 9 -27.54 -20.62 -7.71
C ILE A 9 -27.25 -19.96 -6.35
N GLN A 10 -27.85 -20.46 -5.26
CA GLN A 10 -27.61 -19.93 -3.92
C GLN A 10 -26.16 -20.12 -3.47
N ILE A 11 -25.56 -21.28 -3.76
CA ILE A 11 -24.16 -21.57 -3.44
C ILE A 11 -23.21 -20.66 -4.23
N SER A 12 -23.45 -20.49 -5.54
CA SER A 12 -22.64 -19.59 -6.37
C SER A 12 -22.71 -18.14 -5.87
N LEU A 13 -23.89 -17.67 -5.48
CA LEU A 13 -24.05 -16.33 -4.93
C LEU A 13 -23.30 -16.15 -3.59
N LEU A 14 -23.35 -17.16 -2.72
CA LEU A 14 -22.62 -17.14 -1.45
C LEU A 14 -21.11 -17.14 -1.66
N ILE A 15 -20.59 -17.94 -2.61
CA ILE A 15 -19.16 -17.96 -2.94
C ILE A 15 -18.72 -16.59 -3.49
N PHE A 16 -19.54 -15.98 -4.34
CA PHE A 16 -19.23 -14.66 -4.90
C PHE A 16 -19.17 -13.57 -3.82
N LEU A 17 -20.15 -13.53 -2.91
CA LEU A 17 -20.15 -12.61 -1.78
C LEU A 17 -18.97 -12.85 -0.83
N ALA A 18 -18.70 -14.12 -0.49
CA ALA A 18 -17.59 -14.47 0.38
C ALA A 18 -16.24 -14.08 -0.24
N GLY A 19 -16.05 -14.34 -1.53
CA GLY A 19 -14.86 -13.93 -2.28
C GLY A 19 -14.69 -12.42 -2.30
N GLY A 20 -15.76 -11.67 -2.57
CA GLY A 20 -15.72 -10.20 -2.55
C GLY A 20 -15.35 -9.63 -1.18
N LEU A 21 -15.94 -10.16 -0.11
CA LEU A 21 -15.60 -9.77 1.26
C LEU A 21 -14.15 -10.12 1.63
N LEU A 22 -13.65 -11.26 1.17
CA LEU A 22 -12.25 -11.66 1.36
C LEU A 22 -11.30 -10.67 0.71
N VAL A 23 -11.52 -10.33 -0.56
CA VAL A 23 -10.69 -9.38 -1.30
C VAL A 23 -10.75 -7.99 -0.68
N ALA A 24 -11.95 -7.50 -0.35
CA ALA A 24 -12.12 -6.21 0.32
C ALA A 24 -11.41 -6.18 1.70
N GLY A 25 -11.50 -7.27 2.47
CA GLY A 25 -10.80 -7.41 3.74
C GLY A 25 -9.28 -7.42 3.59
N LEU A 26 -8.75 -8.10 2.56
CA LEU A 26 -7.31 -8.09 2.25
C LEU A 26 -6.83 -6.69 1.87
N ILE A 27 -7.55 -6.01 0.97
CA ILE A 27 -7.21 -4.62 0.59
C ILE A 27 -7.18 -3.75 1.84
N TYR A 28 -8.23 -3.81 2.67
CA TYR A 28 -8.29 -3.04 3.90
C TYR A 28 -7.13 -3.33 4.85
N TYR A 29 -6.78 -4.61 5.03
CA TYR A 29 -5.69 -5.03 5.88
C TYR A 29 -4.35 -4.47 5.41
N PHE A 30 -3.99 -4.69 4.13
CA PHE A 30 -2.73 -4.18 3.58
C PHE A 30 -2.68 -2.66 3.50
N SER A 31 -3.81 -1.99 3.23
CA SER A 31 -3.88 -0.53 3.21
C SER A 31 -3.60 0.13 4.57
N ARG A 32 -3.71 -0.59 5.70
CA ARG A 32 -3.37 -0.03 7.02
C ARG A 32 -1.87 0.07 7.28
N ASP A 33 -1.07 -0.77 6.63
CA ASP A 33 0.38 -0.80 6.81
C ASP A 33 1.10 0.15 5.83
N LEU A 34 0.39 0.72 4.85
CA LEU A 34 0.96 1.73 3.97
C LEU A 34 0.98 3.08 4.68
N PRO A 35 2.14 3.77 4.76
CA PRO A 35 2.18 5.16 5.17
C PRO A 35 1.24 5.98 4.27
N GLY A 36 0.50 6.89 4.88
CA GLY A 36 -0.43 7.73 4.16
C GLY A 36 0.29 8.54 3.08
N LEU A 37 -0.39 8.78 1.95
CA LEU A 37 0.12 9.66 0.88
C LEU A 37 0.44 11.09 1.37
N GLU A 38 -0.06 11.47 2.54
CA GLU A 38 0.31 12.69 3.26
C GLU A 38 1.83 12.78 3.57
N GLU A 39 2.53 11.64 3.73
CA GLU A 39 3.98 11.64 3.90
C GLU A 39 4.71 12.08 2.64
N LEU A 40 4.18 11.80 1.45
CA LEU A 40 4.78 12.26 0.19
C LEU A 40 4.46 13.75 -0.08
N GLU A 41 3.29 14.22 0.33
CA GLU A 41 2.88 15.62 0.12
C GLU A 41 3.63 16.57 1.07
N ARG A 42 3.99 16.10 2.27
CA ARG A 42 4.85 16.80 3.23
C ARG A 42 6.28 16.26 3.27
N PHE A 43 6.69 15.51 2.25
CA PHE A 43 8.10 15.16 2.12
C PHE A 43 8.86 16.42 1.70
N GLU A 44 9.29 17.18 2.70
CA GLU A 44 10.34 18.18 2.56
C GLU A 44 11.67 17.41 2.72
N PRO A 45 12.29 16.92 1.63
CA PRO A 45 13.62 16.34 1.76
C PRO A 45 14.52 17.41 2.35
N ASP A 46 15.10 17.13 3.51
CA ASP A 46 16.17 17.97 4.01
C ASP A 46 17.30 17.92 2.97
N ILE A 47 17.54 19.03 2.29
CA ILE A 47 18.45 19.10 1.16
C ILE A 47 19.87 19.15 1.73
N VAL A 48 20.34 18.03 2.29
CA VAL A 48 21.71 17.91 2.77
C VAL A 48 22.63 17.72 1.57
N SER A 49 23.27 18.81 1.17
CA SER A 49 24.30 18.78 0.13
C SER A 49 25.65 18.56 0.79
N THR A 50 26.22 17.36 0.69
CA THR A 50 27.56 17.06 1.21
C THR A 50 28.62 17.34 0.15
N VAL A 51 29.51 18.30 0.40
CA VAL A 51 30.63 18.62 -0.48
C VAL A 51 31.84 17.78 -0.07
N TYR A 52 32.39 17.03 -1.03
CA TYR A 52 33.60 16.24 -0.85
C TYR A 52 34.79 16.92 -1.53
N ALA A 53 35.96 16.87 -0.91
CA ALA A 53 37.23 17.19 -1.56
C ALA A 53 37.62 16.09 -2.56
N SER A 54 38.56 16.41 -3.45
CA SER A 54 39.11 15.47 -4.44
C SER A 54 39.81 14.25 -3.83
N ASP A 55 40.08 14.26 -2.52
CA ASP A 55 40.61 13.13 -1.75
C ASP A 55 39.52 12.30 -1.04
N GLY A 56 38.24 12.66 -1.22
CA GLY A 56 37.10 12.00 -0.59
C GLY A 56 36.79 12.45 0.84
N SER A 57 37.52 13.43 1.38
CA SER A 57 37.20 14.01 2.69
C SER A 57 35.97 14.93 2.62
N VAL A 58 35.13 14.94 3.66
CA VAL A 58 33.95 15.82 3.73
C VAL A 58 34.43 17.24 4.04
N LEU A 59 34.15 18.18 3.14
CA LEU A 59 34.51 19.59 3.29
C LEU A 59 33.43 20.35 4.06
N THR A 60 32.16 20.14 3.72
CA THR A 60 31.03 20.75 4.41
C THR A 60 29.73 20.02 4.08
N GLU A 61 28.80 20.00 5.02
CA GLU A 61 27.40 19.70 4.78
C GLU A 61 26.61 21.01 4.77
N PHE A 62 25.79 21.21 3.75
CA PHE A 62 24.80 22.28 3.73
C PHE A 62 23.45 21.67 4.10
N GLY A 63 22.97 21.94 5.31
CA GLY A 63 21.58 21.77 5.72
C GLY A 63 20.99 23.14 6.09
N ILE A 64 19.66 23.25 6.10
CA ILE A 64 18.94 24.48 6.51
C ILE A 64 18.68 24.52 8.02
#